data_AF-A0A7W5J1F3-F1
#
_entry.id   AF-A0A7W5J1F3-F1
#
_cell.length_a   1.000
_cell.length_b   1.000
_cell.length_c   1.000
_cell.angle_alpha   90.00
_cell.angle_beta   90.00
_cell.angle_gamma   90.00
#
_symmetry.space_group_name_H-M   'P 1'
#
loop_
_entity.id
_entity.type
_entity.pdbx_description
1 polymer ?
#
loop_
_entity_poly.entity_id
_entity_poly.type
_entity_poly.pdbx_seq_one_letter_code
_entity_poly.pdbx_strand_id
1 'polypeptide(L)'
;MSAELETQFERLASALAEERRAILEHDVEALVCSTREKLASLRELENRMPAAASAPFEQRLRELSEANQSNGALLARRRREVNWALRRLGRSESSGAYDANGQTEVLRGSRPIAVA
;
A
#
# COMPACT_ATOMS: atom_id res chain seq x y z
N MET A 1 -16.69 -22.92 -7.49
CA MET A 1 -15.30 -22.41 -7.59
C MET A 1 -15.22 -21.12 -8.39
N SER A 2 -15.61 -21.05 -9.67
CA SER A 2 -15.45 -19.83 -10.49
C SER A 2 -16.20 -18.59 -9.95
N ALA A 3 -17.44 -18.75 -9.47
CA ALA A 3 -18.22 -17.64 -8.91
C ALA A 3 -17.64 -17.08 -7.59
N GLU A 4 -17.00 -17.93 -6.79
CA GLU A 4 -16.35 -17.51 -5.54
C GLU A 4 -15.06 -16.76 -5.82
N LEU A 5 -14.27 -17.21 -6.80
CA LEU A 5 -13.09 -16.49 -7.27
C LEU A 5 -13.46 -15.11 -7.82
N GLU A 6 -14.52 -15.04 -8.63
CA GLU A 6 -15.04 -13.77 -9.14
C GLU A 6 -15.44 -12.84 -7.99
N THR A 7 -16.11 -13.36 -6.97
CA THR A 7 -16.46 -12.59 -5.76
C THR A 7 -15.21 -12.05 -5.05
N GLN A 8 -14.13 -12.82 -4.98
CA GLN A 8 -12.88 -12.34 -4.38
C GLN A 8 -12.16 -11.30 -5.25
N PHE A 9 -12.23 -11.44 -6.58
CA PHE A 9 -11.72 -10.42 -7.50
C PHE A 9 -12.47 -9.10 -7.34
N GLU A 10 -13.79 -9.14 -7.25
CA GLU A 10 -14.61 -7.94 -7.02
C GLU A 10 -14.34 -7.31 -5.65
N ARG A 11 -14.14 -8.12 -4.60
CA ARG A 11 -13.73 -7.62 -3.28
C ARG A 11 -12.36 -6.94 -3.33
N LEU A 12 -11.39 -7.53 -4.03
CA LEU A 12 -10.07 -6.94 -4.21
C LEU A 12 -10.16 -5.64 -5.02
N ALA A 13 -10.97 -5.60 -6.08
CA ALA A 13 -11.21 -4.40 -6.87
C ALA A 13 -11.80 -3.26 -6.02
N SER A 14 -12.82 -3.58 -5.21
CA SER A 14 -13.45 -2.62 -4.29
C SER A 14 -12.45 -2.10 -3.25
N ALA A 15 -11.65 -2.98 -2.65
CA ALA A 15 -10.64 -2.60 -1.67
C ALA A 15 -9.56 -1.68 -2.29
N LEU A 16 -9.13 -1.94 -3.53
CA LEU A 16 -8.19 -1.07 -4.24
C LEU A 16 -8.79 0.30 -4.61
N ALA A 17 -10.09 0.34 -4.94
CA ALA A 17 -10.81 1.58 -5.21
C ALA A 17 -10.94 2.43 -3.94
N GLU A 18 -11.31 1.81 -2.81
CA GLU A 18 -11.42 2.51 -1.53
C GLU A 18 -10.04 2.95 -1.01
N GLU A 19 -9.00 2.14 -1.19
CA GLU A 19 -7.62 2.53 -0.90
C GLU A 19 -7.24 3.80 -1.67
N ARG A 20 -7.54 3.85 -2.97
CA ARG A 20 -7.30 5.04 -3.79
C ARG A 20 -8.03 6.26 -3.26
N ARG A 21 -9.32 6.10 -2.93
CA ARG A 21 -10.16 7.17 -2.37
C ARG A 21 -9.58 7.69 -1.06
N ALA A 22 -9.25 6.79 -0.14
CA ALA A 22 -8.65 7.11 1.15
C ALA A 22 -7.31 7.85 1.02
N ILE A 23 -6.46 7.48 0.06
CA ILE A 23 -5.20 8.20 -0.21
C ILE A 23 -5.46 9.64 -0.66
N LEU A 24 -6.41 9.83 -1.57
CA LEU A 24 -6.76 11.14 -2.13
C LEU A 24 -7.45 12.05 -1.11
N GLU A 25 -8.33 11.48 -0.29
CA GLU A 25 -9.08 12.20 0.75
C GLU A 25 -8.29 12.35 2.07
N HIS A 26 -7.12 11.72 2.15
CA HIS A 26 -6.27 11.68 3.35
C HIS A 26 -6.95 11.04 4.56
N ASP A 27 -7.86 10.09 4.31
CA ASP A 27 -8.54 9.33 5.33
C ASP A 27 -7.67 8.13 5.75
N VAL A 28 -7.02 8.26 6.90
CA VAL A 28 -6.13 7.22 7.43
C VAL A 28 -6.92 5.99 7.89
N GLU A 29 -8.12 6.18 8.44
CA GLU A 29 -8.93 5.08 8.95
C GLU A 29 -9.47 4.23 7.80
N ALA A 30 -10.01 4.87 6.76
CA ALA A 30 -10.42 4.20 5.53
C ALA A 30 -9.24 3.52 4.83
N LEU A 31 -8.05 4.12 4.84
CA LEU A 31 -6.83 3.52 4.28
C LEU A 31 -6.45 2.24 5.02
N VAL A 32 -6.52 2.23 6.35
CA VAL A 32 -6.23 1.03 7.16
C VAL A 32 -7.31 -0.04 6.93
N CYS A 33 -8.58 0.34 6.85
CA CYS A 33 -9.68 -0.60 6.61
C CYS A 33 -9.55 -1.27 5.23
N SER A 34 -9.42 -0.46 4.17
CA SER A 34 -9.22 -0.96 2.79
C SER A 34 -7.96 -1.83 2.66
N THR A 35 -6.88 -1.51 3.38
CA THR A 35 -5.68 -2.36 3.42
C THR A 35 -5.96 -3.73 4.03
N ARG A 36 -6.74 -3.80 5.12
CA ARG A 36 -7.12 -5.07 5.74
C ARG A 36 -8.00 -5.90 4.80
N GLU A 37 -8.96 -5.27 4.14
CA GLU A 37 -9.84 -5.92 3.17
C GLU A 37 -9.06 -6.44 1.95
N LYS A 38 -8.14 -5.64 1.41
CA LYS A 38 -7.20 -6.05 0.35
C LYS A 38 -6.45 -7.31 0.76
N LEU A 39 -5.82 -7.32 1.94
CA LEU A 39 -5.09 -8.49 2.43
C LEU A 39 -5.98 -9.73 2.64
N ALA A 40 -7.21 -9.53 3.13
CA ALA A 40 -8.16 -10.63 3.29
C ALA A 40 -8.55 -11.25 1.95
N SER A 41 -8.90 -10.43 0.95
CA SER A 41 -9.22 -10.91 -0.41
C SER A 41 -8.04 -11.60 -1.10
N LEU A 42 -6.81 -11.10 -0.91
CA LEU A 42 -5.60 -11.72 -1.48
C LEU A 42 -5.35 -13.11 -0.90
N ARG A 43 -5.49 -13.28 0.43
CA ARG A 43 -5.35 -14.60 1.07
C ARG A 43 -6.41 -15.58 0.59
N GLU A 44 -7.66 -15.13 0.42
CA GLU A 44 -8.72 -15.98 -0.14
C GLU A 44 -8.45 -16.35 -1.60
N LEU A 45 -7.94 -15.42 -2.41
CA LEU A 45 -7.54 -15.70 -3.79
C LEU A 45 -6.38 -16.71 -3.84
N GLU A 46 -5.35 -16.54 -3.02
CA GLU A 46 -4.20 -17.43 -2.94
C GLU A 46 -4.61 -18.86 -2.56
N ASN A 47 -5.52 -19.01 -1.60
CA ASN A 47 -6.03 -20.32 -1.17
C ASN A 47 -6.91 -21.03 -2.20
N ARG A 48 -7.60 -20.27 -3.07
CA ARG A 48 -8.62 -20.80 -4.00
C ARG A 48 -8.15 -20.87 -5.44
N MET A 49 -7.07 -20.17 -5.80
CA MET A 49 -6.55 -20.16 -7.16
C MET A 49 -6.01 -21.53 -7.55
N PRO A 50 -6.44 -22.09 -8.69
CA PRO A 50 -5.81 -23.29 -9.24
C PRO A 50 -4.36 -23.03 -9.64
N ALA A 51 -3.50 -24.04 -9.52
CA ALA A 51 -2.07 -23.95 -9.86
C ALA A 51 -1.80 -23.53 -11.33
N ALA A 52 -2.74 -23.80 -12.23
CA ALA A 52 -2.77 -23.23 -13.57
C ALA A 52 -3.97 -22.29 -13.67
N ALA A 53 -3.70 -20.99 -13.68
CA ALA A 53 -4.73 -19.99 -13.90
C ALA A 53 -5.23 -20.06 -15.35
N SER A 54 -6.54 -19.99 -15.54
CA SER A 54 -7.11 -19.82 -16.88
C SER A 54 -6.91 -18.39 -17.36
N ALA A 55 -6.68 -18.20 -18.67
CA ALA A 55 -6.50 -16.91 -19.33
C ALA A 55 -7.39 -15.73 -18.84
N PRO A 56 -8.72 -15.89 -18.60
CA PRO A 56 -9.54 -14.78 -18.08
C PRO A 56 -9.12 -14.28 -16.69
N PHE A 57 -8.66 -15.17 -15.81
CA PHE A 57 -8.21 -14.78 -14.46
C PHE A 57 -6.85 -14.08 -14.49
N GLU A 58 -5.95 -14.46 -15.41
CA GLU A 58 -4.67 -13.78 -15.58
C GLU A 58 -4.87 -12.32 -16.02
N GLN A 59 -5.80 -12.09 -16.95
CA GLN A 59 -6.13 -10.73 -17.40
C GLN A 59 -6.68 -9.90 -16.24
N ARG A 60 -7.60 -10.46 -15.44
CA ARG A 60 -8.16 -9.77 -14.26
C ARG A 60 -7.10 -9.47 -13.19
N LEU A 61 -6.20 -10.42 -12.94
CA LEU A 61 -5.06 -10.22 -12.03
C LEU A 61 -4.13 -9.10 -12.52
N ARG A 62 -3.88 -9.03 -13.83
CA ARG A 62 -3.07 -7.97 -14.43
C ARG A 62 -3.68 -6.60 -14.19
N GLU A 63 -4.97 -6.43 -14.49
CA GLU A 63 -5.71 -5.18 -14.25
C GLU A 63 -5.62 -4.73 -12.78
N LEU A 64 -5.83 -5.66 -11.84
CA LEU A 64 -5.76 -5.37 -10.41
C LEU A 64 -4.33 -5.05 -9.96
N SER A 65 -3.32 -5.69 -10.57
CA SER A 65 -1.92 -5.39 -10.30
C SER A 65 -1.52 -3.99 -10.76
N GLU A 66 -2.04 -3.54 -11.91
CA GLU A 66 -1.82 -2.19 -12.44
C GLU A 66 -2.49 -1.14 -11.56
N ALA A 67 -3.72 -1.40 -11.10
CA ALA A 67 -4.41 -0.55 -10.13
C ALA A 67 -3.64 -0.43 -8.81
N ASN A 68 -3.13 -1.54 -8.28
CA ASN A 68 -2.31 -1.55 -7.07
C ASN A 68 -0.98 -0.79 -7.25
N GLN A 69 -0.33 -0.92 -8.41
CA GLN A 69 0.87 -0.15 -8.74
C GLN A 69 0.58 1.36 -8.81
N SER A 70 -0.55 1.75 -9.41
CA SER A 70 -1.01 3.15 -9.43
C SER A 70 -1.21 3.71 -8.02
N ASN A 71 -1.88 2.96 -7.14
CA ASN A 71 -2.06 3.36 -5.74
C ASN A 71 -0.73 3.45 -4.99
N GLY A 72 0.20 2.51 -5.22
CA GLY A 72 1.55 2.56 -4.67
C GLY A 72 2.33 3.82 -5.09
N ALA A 73 2.20 4.25 -6.34
CA ALA A 73 2.80 5.50 -6.81
C ALA A 73 2.21 6.74 -6.13
N LEU A 74 0.89 6.75 -5.89
CA LEU A 74 0.22 7.82 -5.13
C LEU A 74 0.71 7.88 -3.68
N LEU A 75 0.77 6.73 -2.99
CA LEU A 75 1.32 6.65 -1.63
C LEU A 75 2.77 7.12 -1.56
N ALA A 76 3.61 6.69 -2.51
CA ALA A 76 5.01 7.10 -2.55
C ALA A 76 5.14 8.62 -2.73
N ARG A 77 4.31 9.23 -3.57
CA ARG A 77 4.24 10.68 -3.72
C ARG A 77 3.81 11.35 -2.42
N ARG A 78 2.73 10.87 -1.81
CA ARG A 78 2.21 11.44 -0.56
C ARG A 78 3.23 11.36 0.58
N ARG A 79 3.94 10.25 0.70
CA ARG A 79 5.02 10.07 1.68
C ARG A 79 6.15 11.09 1.47
N ARG A 80 6.51 11.38 0.21
CA ARG A 80 7.50 12.43 -0.10
C ARG A 80 7.01 13.83 0.32
N GLU A 81 5.75 14.16 0.04
CA GLU A 81 5.16 15.45 0.44
C GLU A 81 5.14 15.63 1.95
N VAL A 82 4.69 14.61 2.70
CA VAL A 82 4.70 14.63 4.16
C VAL A 82 6.12 14.77 4.71
N ASN A 83 7.06 13.98 4.19
CA ASN A 83 8.46 14.08 4.62
C ASN A 83 9.08 15.45 4.33
N TRP A 84 8.75 16.05 3.18
CA TRP A 84 9.17 17.41 2.85
C TRP A 84 8.60 18.43 3.85
N ALA A 85 7.31 18.34 4.19
CA ALA A 85 6.68 19.23 5.16
C ALA A 85 7.30 19.09 6.56
N LEU A 86 7.52 17.85 7.01
CA LEU A 86 8.16 17.56 8.30
C LEU A 86 9.59 18.11 8.36
N ARG A 87 10.38 17.95 7.29
CA ARG A 87 11.73 18.55 7.20
C ARG A 87 11.67 20.07 7.31
N ARG A 88 10.70 20.70 6.65
CA ARG A 88 10.50 22.15 6.72
C ARG A 88 10.09 22.64 8.11
N LEU A 89 9.40 21.81 8.89
CA LEU A 89 9.01 22.07 10.29
C LEU A 89 10.13 21.77 11.30
N GLY A 90 11.36 21.52 10.84
CA GLY A 90 12.52 21.31 11.73
C GLY A 90 12.71 19.85 12.15
N ARG A 91 11.93 18.90 11.63
CA ARG A 91 12.21 17.47 11.81
C ARG A 91 13.40 17.07 10.94
N SER A 92 14.60 17.13 11.50
CA SER A 92 15.79 16.50 10.91
C SER A 92 15.71 15.00 11.14
N GLU A 93 15.15 14.23 10.21
CA GLU A 93 15.36 12.78 10.24
C GLU A 93 16.83 12.49 9.94
N SER A 94 17.48 11.78 10.86
CA SER A 94 18.60 10.89 10.56
C SER A 94 18.10 9.90 9.50
N SER A 95 18.47 10.14 8.25
CA SER A 95 18.09 9.26 7.15
C SER A 95 18.84 7.94 7.33
N GLY A 96 18.16 6.92 7.85
CA GLY A 96 18.57 5.53 7.63
C GLY A 96 18.39 5.23 6.14
N ALA A 97 19.39 5.58 5.33
CA ALA A 97 19.43 5.19 3.94
C ALA A 97 19.74 3.69 3.88
N TYR A 98 18.83 2.92 3.29
CA TYR A 98 19.18 1.58 2.81
C TYR A 98 20.35 1.73 1.83
N ASP A 99 21.49 1.11 2.12
CA ASP A 99 22.50 0.91 1.11
C ASP A 99 22.00 -0.11 0.07
N ALA A 100 22.66 -0.21 -1.08
CA ALA A 100 22.29 -1.18 -2.12
C ALA A 100 22.45 -2.65 -1.67
N ASN A 101 22.92 -2.90 -0.43
CA ASN A 101 23.16 -4.22 0.15
C ASN A 101 22.16 -4.59 1.26
N GLY A 102 21.17 -3.72 1.53
CA GLY A 102 20.10 -4.01 2.49
C GLY A 102 20.50 -3.93 3.96
N GLN A 103 21.58 -3.25 4.33
CA GLN A 103 21.96 -3.09 5.74
C GLN A 103 21.25 -1.92 6.43
N THR A 104 20.90 -2.10 7.71
CA THR A 104 20.22 -1.08 8.53
C THR A 104 21.16 -0.54 9.59
N GLU A 105 21.93 0.50 9.26
CA GLU A 105 22.69 1.21 10.29
C GLU A 105 21.79 2.28 10.93
N VAL A 106 21.28 1.97 12.13
CA VAL A 106 20.40 2.87 12.88
C VAL A 106 21.26 3.86 13.69
N LEU A 107 21.56 5.02 13.12
CA LEU A 107 22.13 6.13 13.88
C LEU A 107 21.01 6.90 14.59
N ARG A 108 20.79 6.56 15.86
CA ARG A 108 19.89 7.28 16.77
C ARG A 108 20.52 8.61 17.20
N GLY A 109 19.98 9.71 16.69
CA GLY A 109 20.18 11.04 17.25
C GLY A 109 18.83 11.73 17.41
N SER A 110 18.24 11.65 18.61
CA SER A 110 17.03 12.39 18.97
C SER A 110 17.42 13.77 19.53
N ARG A 111 16.77 14.84 19.08
CA ARG A 111 16.70 16.11 19.83
C ARG A 111 15.23 16.45 20.09
N PRO A 112 14.89 16.90 21.31
CA PRO A 112 13.51 17.17 21.68
C PRO A 112 12.98 18.43 20.99
N ILE A 113 11.76 18.34 20.44
CA ILE A 113 10.98 19.53 20.07
C ILE A 113 10.28 19.98 21.36
N ALA A 114 10.72 21.10 21.91
CA ALA A 114 9.97 21.81 22.94
C ALA A 114 8.70 22.40 22.28
N VAL A 115 7.53 22.01 22.79
CA VAL A 115 6.27 22.67 22.50
C VAL A 115 6.03 23.67 23.63
N ALA A 116 5.90 24.95 23.28
CA ALA A 116 5.38 26.01 24.15
C ALA A 116 3.88 26.18 23.93
#